data_AF-A0A445IIK8-F1
#
_entry.id   AF-A0A445IIK8-F1
#
_cell.length_a   1.000
_cell.length_b   1.000
_cell.length_c   1.000
_cell.angle_alpha   90.00
_cell.angle_beta   90.00
_cell.angle_gamma   90.00
#
_symmetry.space_group_name_H-M   'P 1'
#
loop_
_entity.id
_entity.type
_entity.pdbx_description
1 polymer ?
#
loop_
_entity_poly.entity_id
_entity_poly.type
_entity_poly.pdbx_seq_one_letter_code
_entity_poly.pdbx_strand_id
1 'polypeptide(L)'
;MESFFMITPFQNHTFHQHVSFTGTDLSWMVEFLKGMVKPVAATAVVLLAVLLSFMQKLGLEGEMVYAMFRAFLQLSIIGFVLQFIFNQGNAGWIILAYLFMVCVAGYTAGQRAKHVPRGKYVAGASILTGTAVTMFLLVLLNVFPFTPRYIIPVAGMMVGNAMTVTGVTMKRLRDDIKAQMNLVETALALGASPRQATYEQVKRALVIALSPVVDNAKTVGLISLPGAMTGLIMGGASPLEAIQLQIVVMNMLIGASTISSIMSTYLCWPAFFTKAYQLETQVFSK
;
A
#
# COMPACT_ATOMS: atom_id res chain seq x y z
N MET A 1 40.23 6.74 -4.17
CA MET A 1 39.12 5.93 -4.69
C MET A 1 39.48 4.49 -4.37
N GLU A 2 38.59 3.72 -3.75
CA GLU A 2 38.82 2.43 -3.07
C GLU A 2 39.22 2.49 -1.58
N SER A 3 38.33 3.02 -0.73
CA SER A 3 38.39 2.76 0.73
C SER A 3 37.08 3.16 1.43
N PHE A 4 35.94 2.63 1.01
CA PHE A 4 34.66 2.87 1.71
C PHE A 4 33.74 1.64 1.84
N PHE A 5 34.24 0.45 1.55
CA PHE A 5 33.56 -0.83 1.80
C PHE A 5 34.34 -1.63 2.84
N MET A 6 34.29 -1.19 4.11
CA MET A 6 34.50 -2.10 5.23
C MET A 6 33.14 -2.37 5.85
N ILE A 7 32.55 -3.48 5.43
CA ILE A 7 31.43 -4.12 6.11
C ILE A 7 31.98 -4.59 7.46
N THR A 8 31.79 -3.82 8.52
CA THR A 8 31.99 -4.31 9.88
C THR A 8 30.93 -5.38 10.16
N PRO A 9 31.31 -6.54 10.69
CA PRO A 9 30.34 -7.58 11.01
C PRO A 9 29.39 -7.07 12.09
N PHE A 10 28.11 -7.26 11.83
CA PHE A 10 26.99 -7.05 12.74
C PHE A 10 27.37 -7.60 14.14
N GLN A 11 27.71 -6.71 15.08
CA GLN A 11 27.93 -7.13 16.46
C GLN A 11 26.58 -7.61 16.99
N ASN A 12 26.48 -8.92 17.15
CA ASN A 12 25.43 -9.62 17.87
C ASN A 12 25.32 -9.05 19.29
N HIS A 13 24.49 -8.03 19.48
CA HIS A 13 23.79 -7.89 20.74
C HIS A 13 22.72 -8.98 20.76
N THR A 14 23.13 -10.06 21.41
CA THR A 14 22.39 -11.25 21.79
C THR A 14 20.97 -10.93 22.27
N PHE A 15 19.99 -10.99 21.36
CA PHE A 15 18.65 -11.46 21.68
C PHE A 15 18.70 -12.99 21.79
N HIS A 16 19.46 -13.51 22.75
CA HIS A 16 19.23 -14.87 23.26
C HIS A 16 18.04 -14.81 24.22
N GLN A 17 16.85 -14.60 23.67
CA GLN A 17 15.67 -15.25 24.24
C GLN A 17 15.42 -16.47 23.37
N HIS A 18 16.05 -17.56 23.77
CA HIS A 18 15.56 -18.88 23.39
C HIS A 18 14.12 -18.97 23.88
N VAL A 19 13.15 -18.73 23.00
CA VAL A 19 11.81 -19.27 23.20
C VAL A 19 11.95 -20.76 22.89
N SER A 20 12.41 -21.51 23.89
CA SER A 20 12.39 -22.96 23.90
C SER A 20 10.93 -23.38 23.86
N PHE A 21 10.44 -23.73 22.66
CA PHE A 21 9.15 -24.40 22.46
C PHE A 21 9.27 -25.86 22.93
N THR A 22 9.44 -26.04 24.24
CA THR A 22 9.41 -27.35 24.90
C THR A 22 8.70 -27.17 26.22
N GLY A 23 7.44 -27.59 26.26
CA GLY A 23 6.63 -27.60 27.48
C GLY A 23 5.31 -26.86 27.31
N THR A 24 4.24 -27.49 27.77
CA THR A 24 2.87 -27.00 27.90
C THR A 24 2.77 -25.82 28.88
N ASP A 25 3.46 -24.71 28.62
CA ASP A 25 3.41 -23.52 29.47
C ASP A 25 2.67 -22.39 28.74
N LEU A 26 1.52 -21.98 29.29
CA LEU A 26 0.73 -20.83 28.85
C LEU A 26 1.42 -19.48 29.13
N SER A 27 2.67 -19.51 29.59
CA SER A 27 3.46 -18.34 30.02
C SER A 27 3.67 -17.33 28.89
N TRP A 28 3.93 -17.80 27.68
CA TRP A 28 4.06 -16.95 26.49
C TRP A 28 2.77 -16.18 26.16
N MET A 29 1.60 -16.79 26.36
CA MET A 29 0.30 -16.12 26.19
C MET A 29 0.10 -15.04 27.24
N VAL A 30 0.48 -15.33 28.48
CA VAL A 30 0.38 -14.39 29.60
C VAL A 30 1.34 -13.20 29.42
N GLU A 31 2.57 -13.43 28.96
CA GLU A 31 3.52 -12.36 28.64
C GLU A 31 3.05 -11.50 27.47
N PHE A 32 2.54 -12.12 26.40
CA PHE A 32 1.94 -11.41 25.28
C PHE A 32 0.74 -10.56 25.74
N LEU A 33 -0.19 -11.13 26.51
CA LEU A 33 -1.36 -10.42 27.06
C LEU A 33 -0.97 -9.27 28.00
N LYS A 34 0.04 -9.46 28.86
CA LYS A 34 0.58 -8.37 29.70
C LYS A 34 1.19 -7.25 28.87
N GLY A 35 1.90 -7.57 27.78
CA GLY A 35 2.44 -6.60 26.83
C GLY A 35 1.35 -5.80 26.11
N MET A 36 0.15 -6.35 25.95
CA MET A 36 -0.98 -5.72 25.24
C MET A 36 -1.72 -4.66 26.05
N VAL A 37 -1.52 -4.57 27.37
CA VAL A 37 -2.23 -3.60 28.24
C VAL A 37 -1.99 -2.14 27.80
N LYS A 38 -0.76 -1.80 27.42
CA LYS A 38 -0.41 -0.44 26.96
C LYS A 38 -1.04 -0.10 25.60
N PRO A 39 -0.95 -0.95 24.56
CA PRO A 39 -1.71 -0.76 23.31
C PRO A 39 -3.22 -0.64 23.52
N VAL A 40 -3.81 -1.45 24.41
CA VAL A 40 -5.25 -1.39 24.71
C VAL A 40 -5.60 -0.04 25.35
N ALA A 41 -4.81 0.47 26.30
CA ALA A 41 -5.04 1.81 26.86
C ALA A 41 -4.96 2.92 25.78
N ALA A 42 -4.09 2.78 24.79
CA ALA A 42 -3.97 3.73 23.67
C ALA A 42 -5.22 3.76 22.76
N THR A 43 -6.06 2.70 22.77
CA THR A 43 -7.35 2.72 22.05
C THR A 43 -8.33 3.75 22.59
N ALA A 44 -8.09 4.34 23.77
CA ALA A 44 -8.89 5.47 24.28
C ALA A 44 -8.93 6.67 23.32
N VAL A 45 -7.86 6.92 22.56
CA VAL A 45 -7.81 8.00 21.55
C VAL A 45 -8.79 7.71 20.41
N VAL A 46 -8.92 6.45 20.03
CA VAL A 46 -9.92 6.03 19.05
C VAL A 46 -11.32 6.21 19.62
N LEU A 47 -11.56 5.78 20.87
CA LEU A 47 -12.88 5.91 21.49
C LEU A 47 -13.34 7.37 21.48
N LEU A 48 -12.42 8.32 21.70
CA LEU A 48 -12.69 9.75 21.53
C LEU A 48 -13.09 10.10 20.08
N ALA A 49 -12.37 9.61 19.08
CA ALA A 49 -12.69 9.84 17.66
C ALA A 49 -14.06 9.22 17.26
N VAL A 50 -14.38 8.05 17.79
CA VAL A 50 -15.68 7.38 17.62
C VAL A 50 -16.79 8.21 18.25
N LEU A 51 -16.59 8.71 19.47
CA LEU A 51 -17.57 9.57 20.16
C LEU A 51 -17.80 10.89 19.42
N LEU A 52 -16.73 11.52 18.91
CA LEU A 52 -16.84 12.70 18.04
C LEU A 52 -17.56 12.39 16.72
N SER A 53 -17.30 11.21 16.14
CA SER A 53 -18.01 10.74 14.94
C SER A 53 -19.51 10.54 15.20
N PHE A 54 -19.88 10.05 16.39
CA PHE A 54 -21.27 9.90 16.83
C PHE A 54 -21.96 11.25 17.01
N MET A 55 -21.28 12.20 17.66
CA MET A 55 -21.79 13.56 17.82
C MET A 55 -22.02 14.26 16.48
N GLN A 56 -21.14 14.02 15.50
CA GLN A 56 -21.26 14.57 14.14
C GLN A 56 -22.05 13.70 13.16
N LYS A 57 -22.59 12.55 13.60
CA LYS A 57 -23.40 11.61 12.80
C LYS A 57 -22.71 11.18 11.48
N LEU A 58 -21.39 10.96 11.49
CA LEU A 58 -20.68 10.53 10.26
C LEU A 58 -21.02 9.10 9.84
N GLY A 59 -21.62 8.28 10.72
CA GLY A 59 -21.98 6.89 10.42
C GLY A 59 -20.79 5.93 10.27
N LEU A 60 -19.58 6.37 10.63
CA LEU A 60 -18.34 5.62 10.47
C LEU A 60 -17.97 4.74 11.68
N GLU A 61 -18.68 4.86 12.79
CA GLU A 61 -18.27 4.27 14.07
C GLU A 61 -18.15 2.75 14.03
N GLY A 62 -19.16 2.07 13.47
CA GLY A 62 -19.14 0.63 13.31
C GLY A 62 -18.01 0.18 12.37
N GLU A 63 -17.74 0.94 11.29
CA GLU A 63 -16.63 0.68 10.39
C GLU A 63 -15.27 0.90 11.07
N MET A 64 -15.13 1.92 11.92
CA MET A 64 -13.91 2.21 12.67
C MET A 64 -13.60 1.09 13.67
N VAL A 65 -14.58 0.67 14.47
CA VAL A 65 -14.42 -0.42 15.44
C VAL A 65 -14.08 -1.73 14.74
N TYR A 66 -14.81 -2.07 13.67
CA TYR A 66 -14.53 -3.25 12.86
C TYR A 66 -13.12 -3.22 12.25
N ALA A 67 -12.72 -2.07 11.68
CA ALA A 67 -11.39 -1.89 11.10
C ALA A 67 -10.28 -2.08 12.14
N MET A 68 -10.48 -1.59 13.37
CA MET A 68 -9.49 -1.75 14.44
C MET A 68 -9.37 -3.16 14.95
N PHE A 69 -10.50 -3.83 15.21
CA PHE A 69 -10.48 -5.22 15.60
C PHE A 69 -9.80 -6.09 14.54
N ARG A 70 -10.14 -5.85 13.26
CA ARG A 70 -9.49 -6.52 12.12
C ARG A 70 -7.99 -6.22 12.05
N ALA A 71 -7.58 -4.96 12.20
CA ALA A 71 -6.18 -4.57 12.16
C ALA A 71 -5.37 -5.24 13.28
N PHE A 72 -5.92 -5.28 14.50
CA PHE A 72 -5.31 -5.94 15.64
C PHE A 72 -5.09 -7.44 15.38
N LEU A 73 -6.13 -8.14 14.91
CA LEU A 73 -6.03 -9.56 14.55
C LEU A 73 -5.01 -9.79 13.42
N GLN A 74 -5.06 -8.97 12.37
CA GLN A 74 -4.17 -9.09 11.22
C GLN A 74 -2.70 -8.86 11.60
N LEU A 75 -2.39 -7.81 12.37
CA LEU A 75 -1.03 -7.53 12.81
C LEU A 75 -0.49 -8.63 13.74
N SER A 76 -1.34 -9.14 14.63
CA SER A 76 -0.97 -10.26 15.51
C SER A 76 -0.59 -11.50 14.69
N ILE A 77 -1.42 -11.90 13.73
CA ILE A 77 -1.16 -13.05 12.85
C ILE A 77 0.09 -12.82 12.00
N ILE A 78 0.22 -11.64 11.38
CA ILE A 78 1.35 -11.30 10.51
C ILE A 78 2.67 -11.35 11.28
N GLY A 79 2.70 -10.93 12.55
CA GLY A 79 3.89 -11.04 13.40
C GLY A 79 4.44 -12.46 13.47
N PHE A 80 3.57 -13.45 13.70
CA PHE A 80 3.96 -14.87 13.73
C PHE A 80 4.37 -15.38 12.34
N VAL A 81 3.63 -15.02 11.29
CA VAL A 81 3.94 -15.42 9.91
C VAL A 81 5.32 -14.91 9.48
N LEU A 82 5.64 -13.65 9.78
CA LEU A 82 6.93 -13.07 9.43
C LEU A 82 8.08 -13.72 10.19
N GLN A 83 7.91 -14.06 11.46
CA GLN A 83 8.93 -14.80 12.22
C GLN A 83 9.26 -16.15 11.56
N PHE A 84 8.23 -16.88 11.11
CA PHE A 84 8.43 -18.12 10.36
C PHE A 84 9.14 -17.89 9.03
N ILE A 85 8.70 -16.90 8.24
CA ILE A 85 9.31 -16.60 6.93
C ILE A 85 10.77 -16.16 7.07
N PHE A 86 11.11 -15.37 8.09
CA PHE A 86 12.47 -14.87 8.29
C PHE A 86 13.46 -15.98 8.68
N ASN A 87 12.98 -17.05 9.34
CA ASN A 87 13.79 -18.22 9.64
C ASN A 87 14.00 -19.13 8.41
N GLN A 88 13.21 -18.96 7.35
CA GLN A 88 13.33 -19.73 6.12
C GLN A 88 14.13 -18.94 5.08
N GLY A 89 15.36 -19.36 4.78
CA GLY A 89 16.25 -18.70 3.81
C GLY A 89 15.85 -18.86 2.33
N ASN A 90 14.61 -19.24 2.03
CA ASN A 90 14.16 -19.54 0.66
C ASN A 90 13.41 -18.35 0.02
N ALA A 91 13.90 -17.89 -1.13
CA ALA A 91 13.31 -16.81 -1.93
C ALA A 91 11.84 -17.07 -2.35
N GLY A 92 11.41 -18.34 -2.41
CA GLY A 92 10.02 -18.70 -2.72
C GLY A 92 8.99 -18.09 -1.76
N TRP A 93 9.33 -17.97 -0.46
CA TRP A 93 8.44 -17.37 0.53
C TRP A 93 8.25 -15.87 0.33
N ILE A 94 9.29 -15.17 -0.16
CA ILE A 94 9.22 -13.74 -0.48
C ILE A 94 8.22 -13.52 -1.62
N ILE A 95 8.34 -14.31 -2.70
CA ILE A 95 7.46 -14.20 -3.87
C ILE A 95 6.02 -14.54 -3.47
N LEU A 96 5.81 -15.59 -2.68
CA LEU A 96 4.48 -15.98 -2.22
C LEU A 96 3.84 -14.88 -1.36
N ALA A 97 4.57 -14.33 -0.40
CA ALA A 97 4.09 -13.22 0.43
C ALA A 97 3.77 -11.98 -0.42
N TYR A 98 4.62 -11.66 -1.39
CA TYR A 98 4.40 -10.54 -2.31
C TYR A 98 3.13 -10.73 -3.16
N LEU A 99 2.95 -11.89 -3.78
CA LEU A 99 1.75 -12.20 -4.57
C LEU A 99 0.50 -12.15 -3.70
N PHE A 100 0.54 -12.69 -2.48
CA PHE A 100 -0.56 -12.59 -1.53
C PHE A 100 -0.92 -11.12 -1.24
N MET A 101 0.06 -10.27 -0.97
CA MET A 101 -0.16 -8.84 -0.76
C MET A 101 -0.81 -8.17 -1.97
N VAL A 102 -0.33 -8.46 -3.20
CA VAL A 102 -0.89 -7.91 -4.43
C VAL A 102 -2.34 -8.36 -4.65
N CYS A 103 -2.67 -9.63 -4.37
CA CYS A 103 -4.04 -10.13 -4.45
C CYS A 103 -4.98 -9.39 -3.49
N VAL A 104 -4.58 -9.24 -2.22
CA VAL A 104 -5.37 -8.52 -1.21
C VAL A 104 -5.50 -7.04 -1.57
N ALA A 105 -4.43 -6.43 -2.09
CA ALA A 105 -4.42 -5.05 -2.56
C ALA A 105 -5.35 -4.84 -3.76
N GLY A 106 -5.28 -5.70 -4.77
CA GLY A 106 -6.18 -5.64 -5.93
C GLY A 106 -7.65 -5.79 -5.54
N TYR A 107 -7.96 -6.73 -4.64
CA TYR A 107 -9.30 -6.89 -4.08
C TYR A 107 -9.77 -5.62 -3.37
N THR A 108 -8.94 -5.06 -2.49
CA THR A 108 -9.29 -3.90 -1.66
C THR A 108 -9.42 -2.63 -2.49
N ALA A 109 -8.50 -2.38 -3.42
CA ALA A 109 -8.58 -1.26 -4.37
C ALA A 109 -9.82 -1.38 -5.28
N GLY A 110 -10.11 -2.58 -5.80
CA GLY A 110 -11.31 -2.83 -6.58
C GLY A 110 -12.60 -2.63 -5.77
N GLN A 111 -12.62 -3.02 -4.50
CA GLN A 111 -13.74 -2.77 -3.59
C GLN A 111 -13.92 -1.27 -3.29
N ARG A 112 -12.86 -0.46 -3.36
CA ARG A 112 -12.93 1.00 -3.26
C ARG A 112 -13.59 1.64 -4.48
N ALA A 113 -13.48 0.99 -5.64
CA ALA A 113 -14.08 1.36 -6.91
C ALA A 113 -15.24 0.42 -7.30
N LYS A 114 -16.19 0.17 -6.37
CA LYS A 114 -17.25 -0.88 -6.47
C LYS A 114 -18.01 -0.94 -7.80
N HIS A 115 -18.12 0.18 -8.49
CA HIS A 115 -18.91 0.32 -9.70
C HIS A 115 -18.08 0.42 -10.98
N VAL A 116 -16.78 0.17 -10.90
CA VAL A 116 -15.92 -0.02 -12.07
C VAL A 116 -16.00 -1.49 -12.47
N PRO A 117 -16.43 -1.82 -13.70
CA PRO A 117 -16.55 -3.21 -14.13
C PRO A 117 -15.20 -3.90 -14.08
N ARG A 118 -15.17 -5.13 -13.54
CA ARG A 118 -13.94 -5.90 -13.30
C ARG A 118 -12.88 -5.15 -12.49
N GLY A 119 -13.29 -4.20 -11.65
CA GLY A 119 -12.38 -3.30 -10.93
C GLY A 119 -11.32 -4.02 -10.08
N LYS A 120 -11.65 -5.20 -9.53
CA LYS A 120 -10.69 -6.02 -8.75
C LYS A 120 -9.53 -6.55 -9.61
N TYR A 121 -9.82 -7.02 -10.82
CA TYR A 121 -8.82 -7.53 -11.76
C TYR A 121 -7.99 -6.40 -12.35
N VAL A 122 -8.64 -5.30 -12.73
CA VAL A 122 -7.95 -4.12 -13.24
C VAL A 122 -7.02 -3.54 -12.19
N ALA A 123 -7.49 -3.36 -10.95
CA ALA A 123 -6.65 -2.88 -9.86
C ALA A 123 -5.49 -3.85 -9.57
N GLY A 124 -5.76 -5.15 -9.46
CA GLY A 124 -4.73 -6.16 -9.22
C GLY A 124 -3.63 -6.18 -10.30
N ALA A 125 -4.02 -6.19 -11.58
CA ALA A 125 -3.07 -6.17 -12.70
C ALA A 125 -2.25 -4.86 -12.73
N SER A 126 -2.87 -3.73 -12.42
CA SER A 126 -2.20 -2.43 -12.39
C SER A 126 -1.18 -2.33 -11.25
N ILE A 127 -1.58 -2.74 -10.05
CA ILE A 127 -0.71 -2.78 -8.86
C ILE A 127 0.44 -3.76 -9.08
N LEU A 128 0.16 -4.96 -9.62
CA LEU A 128 1.19 -5.93 -9.95
C LEU A 128 2.19 -5.33 -10.93
N THR A 129 1.72 -4.71 -12.01
CA THR A 129 2.61 -4.13 -13.03
C THR A 129 3.48 -3.03 -12.44
N GLY A 130 2.90 -2.06 -11.73
CA GLY A 130 3.66 -0.93 -11.18
C GLY A 130 4.63 -1.35 -10.08
N THR A 131 4.24 -2.26 -9.20
CA THR A 131 5.12 -2.77 -8.13
C THR A 131 6.16 -3.75 -8.66
N ALA A 132 5.86 -4.56 -9.68
CA ALA A 132 6.82 -5.47 -10.29
C ALA A 132 7.92 -4.71 -11.04
N VAL A 133 7.58 -3.66 -11.80
CA VAL A 133 8.58 -2.81 -12.50
C VAL A 133 9.54 -2.18 -11.49
N THR A 134 9.00 -1.63 -10.40
CA THR A 134 9.83 -0.96 -9.37
C THR A 134 10.64 -1.95 -8.54
N MET A 135 10.09 -3.11 -8.20
CA MET A 135 10.84 -4.18 -7.53
C MET A 135 11.92 -4.77 -8.42
N PHE A 136 11.65 -4.93 -9.72
CA PHE A 136 12.66 -5.38 -10.68
C PHE A 136 13.84 -4.40 -10.74
N LEU A 137 13.57 -3.09 -10.79
CA LEU A 137 14.61 -2.06 -10.74
C LEU A 137 15.39 -2.09 -9.41
N LEU A 138 14.72 -2.32 -8.27
CA LEU A 138 15.38 -2.48 -6.97
C LEU A 138 16.43 -3.60 -7.00
N VAL A 139 16.01 -4.77 -7.47
CA VAL A 139 16.87 -5.96 -7.53
C VAL A 139 18.00 -5.76 -8.53
N LEU A 140 17.71 -5.19 -9.70
CA LEU A 140 18.71 -4.92 -10.73
C LEU A 140 19.81 -3.96 -10.25
N LEU A 141 19.42 -2.92 -9.50
CA LEU A 141 20.34 -1.93 -8.95
C LEU A 141 21.09 -2.42 -7.70
N ASN A 142 20.82 -3.63 -7.20
CA ASN A 142 21.40 -4.21 -5.98
C ASN A 142 21.39 -3.24 -4.79
N VAL A 143 20.30 -2.49 -4.63
CA VAL A 143 20.22 -1.45 -3.58
C VAL A 143 20.16 -2.05 -2.18
N PHE A 144 19.59 -3.25 -2.06
CA PHE A 144 19.48 -3.99 -0.80
C PHE A 144 19.82 -5.47 -1.02
N PRO A 145 20.33 -6.16 0.01
CA PRO A 145 20.42 -7.60 -0.02
C PRO A 145 19.00 -8.19 -0.16
N PHE A 146 18.83 -9.13 -1.09
CA PHE A 146 17.54 -9.78 -1.36
C PHE A 146 17.19 -10.78 -0.24
N THR A 147 16.91 -10.26 0.95
CA THR A 147 16.51 -11.06 2.11
C THR A 147 15.08 -10.71 2.52
N PRO A 148 14.35 -11.67 3.12
CA PRO A 148 12.96 -11.45 3.53
C PRO A 148 12.75 -10.21 4.41
N ARG A 149 13.74 -9.90 5.27
CA ARG A 149 13.69 -8.80 6.23
C ARG A 149 13.63 -7.41 5.59
N TYR A 150 14.21 -7.23 4.40
CA TYR A 150 14.14 -5.96 3.66
C TYR A 150 13.05 -5.98 2.60
N ILE A 151 12.98 -7.06 1.82
CA ILE A 151 12.11 -7.12 0.64
C ILE A 151 10.63 -7.12 1.01
N ILE A 152 10.23 -7.86 2.05
CA ILE A 152 8.81 -7.99 2.42
C ILE A 152 8.24 -6.67 2.94
N PRO A 153 8.89 -5.94 3.88
CA PRO A 153 8.39 -4.62 4.31
C PRO A 153 8.35 -3.59 3.19
N VAL A 154 9.39 -3.52 2.35
CA VAL A 154 9.44 -2.57 1.23
C VAL A 154 8.34 -2.87 0.21
N ALA A 155 8.17 -4.14 -0.17
CA ALA A 155 7.07 -4.57 -1.02
C ALA A 155 5.71 -4.24 -0.43
N GLY A 156 5.50 -4.47 0.87
CA GLY A 156 4.26 -4.16 1.56
C GLY A 156 3.93 -2.66 1.53
N MET A 157 4.91 -1.80 1.75
CA MET A 157 4.74 -0.35 1.64
C MET A 157 4.40 0.09 0.21
N MET A 158 5.06 -0.48 -0.80
CA MET A 158 4.82 -0.18 -2.22
C MET A 158 3.43 -0.63 -2.66
N VAL A 159 3.06 -1.87 -2.34
CA VAL A 159 1.75 -2.46 -2.65
C VAL A 159 0.64 -1.68 -1.94
N GLY A 160 0.82 -1.31 -0.69
CA GLY A 160 -0.16 -0.54 0.09
C GLY A 160 -0.41 0.88 -0.46
N ASN A 161 0.65 1.59 -0.87
CA ASN A 161 0.52 2.90 -1.53
C ASN A 161 -0.14 2.75 -2.90
N ALA A 162 0.35 1.82 -3.72
CA ALA A 162 -0.23 1.53 -5.04
C ALA A 162 -1.71 1.16 -4.95
N MET A 163 -2.12 0.36 -3.95
CA MET A 163 -3.52 0.05 -3.65
C MET A 163 -4.36 1.30 -3.41
N THR A 164 -3.87 2.20 -2.56
CA THR A 164 -4.59 3.41 -2.18
C THR A 164 -4.75 4.34 -3.36
N VAL A 165 -3.65 4.65 -4.06
CA VAL A 165 -3.67 5.54 -5.23
C VAL A 165 -4.53 4.94 -6.34
N THR A 166 -4.30 3.68 -6.72
CA THR A 166 -5.08 3.02 -7.78
C THR A 166 -6.58 3.01 -7.48
N GLY A 167 -6.97 2.65 -6.25
CA GLY A 167 -8.38 2.65 -5.85
C GLY A 167 -9.01 4.04 -5.91
N VAL A 168 -8.28 5.10 -5.52
CA VAL A 168 -8.74 6.49 -5.64
C VAL A 168 -8.81 6.94 -7.09
N THR A 169 -7.80 6.64 -7.92
CA THR A 169 -7.79 6.97 -9.35
C THR A 169 -8.99 6.36 -10.06
N MET A 170 -9.24 5.06 -9.88
CA MET A 170 -10.35 4.36 -10.53
C MET A 170 -11.71 4.90 -10.11
N LYS A 171 -11.90 5.12 -8.80
CA LYS A 171 -13.13 5.71 -8.27
C LYS A 171 -13.34 7.11 -8.84
N ARG A 172 -12.32 7.96 -8.78
CA ARG A 172 -12.41 9.36 -9.19
C ARG A 172 -12.61 9.51 -10.68
N LEU A 173 -11.93 8.69 -11.49
CA LEU A 173 -12.12 8.66 -12.94
C LEU A 173 -13.57 8.35 -13.30
N ARG A 174 -14.17 7.33 -12.67
CA ARG A 174 -15.58 6.99 -12.88
C ARG A 174 -16.49 8.16 -12.49
N ASP A 175 -16.27 8.74 -11.32
CA ASP A 175 -17.12 9.82 -10.79
C ASP A 175 -17.02 11.07 -11.68
N ASP A 176 -15.83 11.41 -12.18
CA ASP A 176 -15.62 12.55 -13.08
C ASP A 176 -16.22 12.31 -14.48
N ILE A 177 -16.12 11.09 -15.03
CA ILE A 177 -16.82 10.72 -16.28
C ILE A 177 -18.34 10.79 -16.09
N LYS A 178 -18.87 10.29 -14.96
CA LYS A 178 -20.31 10.35 -14.66
C LYS A 178 -20.80 11.80 -14.57
N ALA A 179 -20.03 12.66 -13.91
CA ALA A 179 -20.37 14.07 -13.74
C ALA A 179 -20.31 14.87 -15.07
N GLN A 180 -19.43 14.48 -15.99
CA GLN A 180 -19.21 15.19 -17.26
C GLN A 180 -19.64 14.36 -18.48
N MET A 181 -20.61 13.46 -18.31
CA MET A 181 -21.04 12.51 -19.34
C MET A 181 -21.39 13.21 -20.66
N ASN A 182 -22.15 14.31 -20.60
CA ASN A 182 -22.53 15.09 -21.78
C ASN A 182 -21.32 15.63 -22.57
N LEU A 183 -20.24 16.04 -21.89
CA LEU A 183 -19.03 16.54 -22.54
C LEU A 183 -18.28 15.41 -23.22
N VAL A 184 -18.19 14.25 -22.57
CA VAL A 184 -17.55 13.05 -23.13
C VAL A 184 -18.33 12.57 -24.36
N GLU A 185 -19.66 12.48 -24.27
CA GLU A 185 -20.51 12.10 -25.41
C GLU A 185 -20.42 13.09 -26.57
N THR A 186 -20.40 14.39 -26.30
CA THR A 186 -20.22 15.42 -27.32
C THR A 186 -18.88 15.25 -28.03
N ALA A 187 -17.80 15.02 -27.29
CA ALA A 187 -16.48 14.79 -27.88
C ALA A 187 -16.47 13.54 -28.78
N LEU A 188 -17.10 12.45 -28.33
CA LEU A 188 -17.26 11.23 -29.14
C LEU A 188 -18.07 11.46 -30.41
N ALA A 189 -19.17 12.21 -30.32
CA ALA A 189 -20.01 12.57 -31.47
C ALA A 189 -19.26 13.43 -32.49
N LEU A 190 -18.29 14.24 -32.03
CA LEU A 190 -17.38 15.01 -32.88
C LEU A 190 -16.21 14.16 -33.44
N GLY A 191 -16.20 12.85 -33.19
CA GLY A 191 -15.19 11.91 -33.70
C GLY A 191 -13.94 11.78 -32.85
N ALA A 192 -13.92 12.31 -31.61
CA ALA A 192 -12.81 12.09 -30.71
C ALA A 192 -12.70 10.60 -30.37
N SER A 193 -11.48 10.07 -30.34
CA SER A 193 -11.25 8.76 -29.72
C SER A 193 -11.63 8.87 -28.25
N PRO A 194 -12.12 7.80 -27.60
CA PRO A 194 -12.55 7.98 -26.23
C PRO A 194 -11.37 8.48 -25.35
N ARG A 195 -10.09 8.15 -25.66
CA ARG A 195 -8.92 8.59 -24.87
C ARG A 195 -8.80 10.11 -24.84
N GLN A 196 -9.12 10.73 -25.97
CA GLN A 196 -9.19 12.19 -26.09
C GLN A 196 -10.41 12.72 -25.33
N ALA A 197 -11.57 12.05 -25.46
CA ALA A 197 -12.81 12.44 -24.80
C ALA A 197 -12.73 12.44 -23.25
N THR A 198 -11.85 11.63 -22.66
CA THR A 198 -11.69 11.52 -21.19
C THR A 198 -10.37 12.09 -20.64
N TYR A 199 -9.56 12.75 -21.48
CA TYR A 199 -8.19 13.13 -21.11
C TYR A 199 -8.14 13.98 -19.84
N GLU A 200 -9.01 14.98 -19.74
CA GLU A 200 -9.08 15.87 -18.57
C GLU A 200 -9.54 15.14 -17.30
N GLN A 201 -10.48 14.19 -17.42
CA GLN A 201 -10.96 13.37 -16.32
C GLN A 201 -9.87 12.44 -15.80
N VAL A 202 -9.11 11.82 -16.70
CA VAL A 202 -7.94 10.99 -16.35
C VAL A 202 -6.89 11.82 -15.63
N LYS A 203 -6.55 12.99 -16.18
CA LYS A 203 -5.56 13.92 -15.59
C LYS A 203 -5.99 14.34 -14.18
N ARG A 204 -7.23 14.78 -14.00
CA ARG A 204 -7.77 15.18 -12.69
C ARG A 204 -7.75 14.03 -11.69
N ALA A 205 -8.19 12.83 -12.10
CA ALA A 205 -8.19 11.66 -11.23
C ALA A 205 -6.78 11.24 -10.78
N LEU A 206 -5.80 11.30 -11.69
CA LEU A 206 -4.39 11.00 -11.37
C LEU A 206 -3.80 12.03 -10.41
N VAL A 207 -3.99 13.33 -10.67
CA VAL A 207 -3.49 14.39 -9.79
C VAL A 207 -4.06 14.23 -8.39
N ILE A 208 -5.38 14.08 -8.24
CA ILE A 208 -6.03 13.90 -6.93
C ILE A 208 -5.48 12.67 -6.20
N ALA A 209 -5.29 11.55 -6.90
CA ALA A 209 -4.83 10.32 -6.30
C ALA A 209 -3.34 10.36 -5.89
N LEU A 210 -2.50 11.06 -6.66
CA LEU A 210 -1.05 11.13 -6.43
C LEU A 210 -0.63 12.26 -5.50
N SER A 211 -1.44 13.33 -5.33
CA SER A 211 -1.11 14.45 -4.45
C SER A 211 -0.66 14.02 -3.05
N PRO A 212 -1.35 13.10 -2.34
CA PRO A 212 -0.90 12.69 -0.99
C PRO A 212 0.48 12.04 -0.99
N VAL A 213 0.83 11.29 -2.04
CA VAL A 213 2.16 10.64 -2.16
C VAL A 213 3.24 11.69 -2.38
N VAL A 214 2.97 12.67 -3.25
CA VAL A 214 3.89 13.79 -3.53
C VAL A 214 4.04 14.69 -2.31
N ASP A 215 2.96 14.99 -1.59
CA ASP A 215 3.01 15.85 -0.42
C ASP A 215 3.69 15.16 0.78
N ASN A 216 3.53 13.84 0.92
CA ASN A 216 4.33 13.06 1.87
C ASN A 216 5.82 13.12 1.52
N ALA A 217 6.18 13.02 0.24
CA ALA A 217 7.58 13.12 -0.20
C ALA A 217 8.20 14.51 0.04
N LYS A 218 7.42 15.59 -0.03
CA LYS A 218 7.90 16.94 0.30
C LYS A 218 8.16 17.17 1.79
N THR A 219 7.47 16.42 2.65
CA THR A 219 7.43 16.67 4.10
C THR A 219 8.19 15.62 4.92
N VAL A 220 8.55 14.49 4.28
CA VAL A 220 9.35 13.44 4.89
C VAL A 220 10.71 13.97 5.36
N GLY A 221 11.09 13.63 6.59
CA GLY A 221 12.31 14.12 7.23
C GLY A 221 12.21 15.51 7.86
N LEU A 222 11.21 16.34 7.50
CA LEU A 222 10.98 17.66 8.12
C LEU A 222 9.99 17.59 9.28
N ILE A 223 8.81 17.00 9.05
CA ILE A 223 7.73 16.90 10.05
C ILE A 223 7.46 15.46 10.48
N SER A 224 7.83 14.51 9.62
CA SER A 224 7.52 13.08 9.80
C SER A 224 8.77 12.26 9.51
N LEU A 225 9.19 11.47 10.50
CA LEU A 225 10.19 10.42 10.31
C LEU A 225 9.46 9.11 9.96
N PRO A 226 9.67 8.53 8.76
CA PRO A 226 9.04 7.27 8.39
C PRO A 226 9.29 6.17 9.41
N GLY A 227 8.27 5.36 9.70
CA GLY A 227 8.36 4.34 10.74
C GLY A 227 9.49 3.33 10.55
N ALA A 228 9.79 2.96 9.30
CA ALA A 228 10.92 2.07 9.00
C ALA A 228 12.28 2.72 9.31
N MET A 229 12.45 3.99 8.96
CA MET A 229 13.65 4.77 9.28
C MET A 229 13.82 4.93 10.79
N THR A 230 12.76 5.35 11.50
CA THR A 230 12.77 5.47 12.97
C THR A 230 13.06 4.13 13.63
N GLY A 231 12.49 3.03 13.12
CA GLY A 231 12.73 1.68 13.63
C GLY A 231 14.18 1.22 13.48
N LEU A 232 14.83 1.55 12.35
CA LEU A 232 16.27 1.26 12.16
C LEU A 232 17.13 2.05 13.16
N ILE A 233 16.83 3.34 13.36
CA ILE A 233 17.56 4.19 14.30
C ILE A 233 17.38 3.69 15.75
N MET A 234 16.14 3.37 16.15
CA MET A 234 15.85 2.78 17.46
C MET A 234 16.49 1.40 17.64
N GLY A 235 16.69 0.67 16.55
CA GLY A 235 17.41 -0.60 16.51
C GLY A 235 18.94 -0.46 16.54
N GLY A 236 19.48 0.76 16.65
CA GLY A 236 20.91 1.04 16.76
C GLY A 236 21.63 1.24 15.42
N ALA A 237 20.92 1.26 14.28
CA ALA A 237 21.53 1.59 12.99
C ALA A 237 21.93 3.06 12.94
N SER A 238 22.96 3.39 12.15
CA SER A 238 23.37 4.78 12.00
C SER A 238 22.26 5.60 11.30
N PRO A 239 22.01 6.86 11.72
CA PRO A 239 21.02 7.71 11.05
C PRO A 239 21.30 7.90 9.55
N LEU A 240 22.58 7.94 9.17
CA LEU A 240 22.98 8.11 7.78
C LEU A 240 22.57 6.92 6.90
N GLU A 241 22.78 5.69 7.38
CA GLU A 241 22.30 4.48 6.69
C GLU A 241 20.78 4.48 6.59
N ALA A 242 20.08 4.77 7.68
CA ALA A 242 18.62 4.80 7.70
C ALA A 242 18.05 5.81 6.68
N ILE A 243 18.68 6.98 6.52
CA ILE A 243 18.31 8.00 5.52
C ILE A 243 18.51 7.49 4.10
N GLN A 244 19.67 6.88 3.79
CA GLN A 244 19.96 6.38 2.45
C GLN A 244 18.92 5.36 2.00
N LEU A 245 18.58 4.41 2.87
CA LEU A 245 17.56 3.41 2.59
C LEU A 245 16.17 4.05 2.43
N GLN A 246 15.85 5.04 3.25
CA GLN A 246 14.56 5.72 3.18
C GLN A 246 14.38 6.53 1.90
N ILE A 247 15.43 7.18 1.38
CA ILE A 247 15.39 7.89 0.09
C ILE A 247 15.02 6.92 -1.05
N VAL A 248 15.65 5.74 -1.06
CA VAL A 248 15.36 4.69 -2.05
C VAL A 248 13.90 4.25 -1.96
N VAL A 249 13.42 3.97 -0.74
CA VAL A 249 12.03 3.55 -0.51
C VAL A 249 11.06 4.63 -0.98
N MET A 250 11.30 5.92 -0.69
CA MET A 250 10.42 7.00 -1.13
C MET A 250 10.32 7.09 -2.66
N ASN A 251 11.45 6.97 -3.36
CA ASN A 251 11.46 6.95 -4.82
C ASN A 251 10.65 5.77 -5.38
N MET A 252 10.76 4.60 -4.76
CA MET A 252 9.99 3.41 -5.14
C MET A 252 8.50 3.55 -4.88
N LEU A 253 8.10 4.17 -3.76
CA LEU A 253 6.70 4.42 -3.46
C LEU A 253 6.06 5.35 -4.49
N ILE A 254 6.74 6.44 -4.87
CA ILE A 254 6.28 7.37 -5.91
C ILE A 254 6.19 6.65 -7.25
N GLY A 255 7.25 5.94 -7.64
CA GLY A 255 7.30 5.21 -8.92
C GLY A 255 6.22 4.15 -9.02
N ALA A 256 6.08 3.30 -8.01
CA ALA A 256 5.11 2.21 -7.99
C ALA A 256 3.67 2.73 -8.05
N SER A 257 3.37 3.78 -7.29
CA SER A 257 2.04 4.41 -7.26
C SER A 257 1.70 5.08 -8.58
N THR A 258 2.66 5.78 -9.19
CA THR A 258 2.48 6.46 -10.48
C THR A 258 2.24 5.45 -11.61
N ILE A 259 3.08 4.43 -11.73
CA ILE A 259 2.91 3.41 -12.77
C ILE A 259 1.61 2.63 -12.56
N SER A 260 1.29 2.24 -11.33
CA SER A 260 0.05 1.50 -11.03
C SER A 260 -1.19 2.33 -11.35
N SER A 261 -1.23 3.59 -10.95
CA SER A 261 -2.38 4.46 -11.22
C SER A 261 -2.56 4.74 -12.71
N ILE A 262 -1.49 5.00 -13.45
CA ILE A 262 -1.55 5.18 -14.92
C ILE A 262 -1.98 3.87 -15.61
N MET A 263 -1.44 2.72 -15.22
CA MET A 263 -1.89 1.44 -15.77
C MET A 263 -3.36 1.17 -15.49
N SER A 264 -3.87 1.60 -14.33
CA SER A 264 -5.28 1.45 -14.00
C SER A 264 -6.21 2.26 -14.91
N THR A 265 -5.80 3.43 -15.38
CA THR A 265 -6.60 4.23 -16.32
C THR A 265 -6.61 3.59 -17.70
N TYR A 266 -5.47 3.05 -18.15
CA TYR A 266 -5.39 2.28 -19.41
C TYR A 266 -6.19 0.98 -19.38
N LEU A 267 -6.22 0.27 -18.25
CA LEU A 267 -6.94 -1.00 -18.13
C LEU A 267 -8.43 -0.83 -17.80
N CYS A 268 -8.84 0.28 -17.15
CA CYS A 268 -10.26 0.62 -16.98
C CYS A 268 -10.90 1.08 -18.29
N TRP A 269 -10.08 1.58 -19.22
CA TRP A 269 -10.50 2.10 -20.51
C TRP A 269 -11.58 1.28 -21.23
N PRO A 270 -11.37 -0.02 -21.48
CA PRO A 270 -12.31 -0.81 -22.26
C PRO A 270 -13.58 -1.16 -21.49
N ALA A 271 -13.63 -0.89 -20.18
CA ALA A 271 -14.76 -1.17 -19.32
C ALA A 271 -15.79 -0.02 -19.27
N PHE A 272 -15.46 1.16 -19.80
CA PHE A 272 -16.37 2.31 -19.84
C PHE A 272 -16.98 2.56 -21.21
N PHE A 273 -16.41 1.97 -22.27
CA PHE A 273 -16.80 2.20 -23.65
C PHE A 273 -17.11 0.90 -24.37
N THR A 274 -18.11 0.93 -25.23
CA THR A 274 -18.43 -0.17 -26.13
C THR A 274 -17.40 -0.27 -27.27
N LYS A 275 -17.41 -1.38 -28.02
CA LYS A 275 -16.57 -1.54 -29.23
C LYS A 275 -16.83 -0.47 -30.30
N ALA A 276 -18.00 0.18 -30.26
CA ALA A 276 -18.39 1.27 -31.14
C ALA A 276 -18.05 2.67 -30.58
N TYR A 277 -17.22 2.75 -29.54
CA TYR A 277 -16.84 4.00 -28.86
C TYR A 277 -18.03 4.80 -28.29
N GLN A 278 -19.06 4.11 -27.82
CA GLN A 278 -20.16 4.72 -27.07
C GLN A 278 -19.95 4.50 -25.57
N LEU A 279 -20.38 5.47 -24.76
CA LEU A 279 -20.38 5.33 -23.31
C LEU A 279 -21.33 4.22 -22.87
N GLU A 280 -20.84 3.29 -22.04
CA GLU A 280 -21.67 2.20 -21.53
C GLU A 280 -22.49 2.69 -20.33
N THR A 281 -23.69 3.19 -20.59
CA THR A 281 -24.59 3.80 -19.60
C THR A 281 -24.95 2.87 -18.43
N GLN A 282 -24.90 1.55 -18.63
CA GLN A 282 -25.11 0.56 -17.56
C GLN A 282 -24.07 0.63 -16.43
N VAL A 283 -22.86 1.14 -16.72
CA VAL A 283 -21.79 1.30 -15.74
C VAL A 283 -22.02 2.50 -14.81
N PHE A 284 -22.77 3.48 -15.29
CA PHE A 284 -22.99 4.76 -14.62
C PHE A 284 -24.37 4.90 -14.00
N SER A 285 -25.31 4.00 -14.29
CA SER A 285 -26.69 4.01 -13.76
C SER A 285 -26.79 3.69 -12.26
N LYS A 286 -25.72 3.16 -11.65
CA LYS A 286 -25.61 2.88 -10.20
C LYS A 286 -24.81 3.94 -9.45
#